data_AF-A0A1W1E8A8-F1
#
_entry.id   AF-A0A1W1E8A8-F1
#
_cell.length_a   1.000
_cell.length_b   1.000
_cell.length_c   1.000
_cell.angle_alpha   90.00
_cell.angle_beta   90.00
_cell.angle_gamma   90.00
#
_symmetry.space_group_name_H-M   'P 1'
#
loop_
_entity.id
_entity.type
_entity.pdbx_description
1 polymer ?
#
loop_
_entity_poly.entity_id
_entity_poly.type
_entity_poly.pdbx_seq_one_letter_code
_entity_poly.pdbx_strand_id
1 'polypeptide(L)'
;MDAIEAVVEKATYEIPTTTKQHNKSKAVQYMKKDVELGETPLLFFPKGKEMLFLFIYFLTLPYIVGLLFLFFYISNMQVSIFQAVGMDTSIFFVWMIGYEIIAVIVILNIIKNAIKLAISERAQ
;
A
#
# COMPACT_ATOMS: atom_id res chain seq x y z
N MET A 1 21.30 -36.22 56.75
CA MET A 1 20.91 -35.77 55.40
C MET A 1 19.48 -35.24 55.39
N ASP A 2 18.87 -34.99 56.56
CA ASP A 2 17.44 -34.63 56.70
C ASP A 2 17.18 -33.11 56.80
N ALA A 3 18.23 -32.29 56.89
CA ALA A 3 18.09 -30.83 56.97
C ALA A 3 18.01 -30.15 55.59
N ILE A 4 18.40 -30.84 54.52
CA ILE A 4 18.41 -30.27 53.16
C ILE A 4 17.04 -30.45 52.50
N GLU A 5 16.34 -31.57 52.73
CA GLU A 5 14.99 -31.79 52.19
C GLU A 5 13.92 -30.89 52.83
N ALA A 6 14.03 -30.61 54.13
CA ALA A 6 13.07 -29.74 54.83
C ALA A 6 13.11 -28.27 54.39
N VAL A 7 14.22 -27.82 53.79
CA VAL A 7 14.37 -26.45 53.26
C VAL A 7 13.77 -26.34 51.85
N VAL A 8 13.75 -27.42 51.09
CA VAL A 8 13.21 -27.45 49.72
C VAL A 8 11.68 -27.45 49.70
N GLU A 9 11.03 -28.03 50.73
CA GLU A 9 9.56 -28.14 50.79
C GLU A 9 8.84 -26.83 51.18
N LYS A 10 9.51 -25.91 51.88
CA LYS A 10 8.92 -24.62 52.30
C LYS A 10 8.99 -23.50 51.25
N ALA A 11 9.59 -23.75 50.09
CA ALA A 11 9.73 -22.77 49.02
C ALA A 11 8.65 -22.87 47.94
N THR A 12 7.48 -23.44 48.27
CA THR A 12 6.25 -23.17 47.51
C THR A 12 5.77 -21.77 47.87
N TYR A 13 6.09 -20.78 47.03
CA TYR A 13 5.37 -19.51 47.03
C TYR A 13 4.58 -19.41 45.73
N GLU A 14 3.25 -19.46 45.88
CA GLU A 14 2.28 -19.26 44.82
C GLU A 14 2.45 -17.87 44.21
N ILE A 15 2.68 -17.80 42.89
CA ILE A 15 2.69 -16.54 42.17
C ILE A 15 1.23 -16.20 41.80
N PRO A 16 0.64 -15.11 42.32
CA PRO A 16 -0.72 -14.72 41.99
C PRO A 16 -0.84 -14.30 40.52
N THR A 17 -1.81 -14.92 39.85
CA THR A 17 -2.23 -14.74 38.46
C THR A 17 -2.98 -13.42 38.25
N THR A 18 -2.31 -12.26 38.18
CA THR A 18 -2.95 -11.05 37.63
C THR A 18 -1.95 -10.09 36.96
N THR A 19 -1.66 -10.31 35.68
CA THR A 19 -1.21 -9.21 34.80
C THR A 19 -2.22 -9.00 33.69
N LYS A 20 -2.91 -7.88 33.83
CA LYS A 20 -3.97 -7.33 33.01
C LYS A 20 -3.67 -7.46 31.52
N GLN A 21 -4.66 -7.94 30.79
CA GLN A 21 -4.77 -7.81 29.33
C GLN A 21 -4.54 -6.34 28.94
N HIS A 22 -3.37 -6.03 28.39
CA HIS A 22 -3.22 -4.80 27.61
C HIS A 22 -3.39 -5.16 26.14
N ASN A 23 -4.59 -4.89 25.66
CA ASN A 23 -5.01 -4.89 24.26
C ASN A 23 -3.97 -4.18 23.37
N LYS A 24 -3.02 -4.95 22.82
CA LYS A 24 -1.98 -4.47 21.91
C LYS A 24 -1.94 -5.25 20.60
N SER A 25 -2.97 -6.05 20.30
CA SER A 25 -3.00 -6.89 19.09
C SER A 25 -3.67 -6.22 17.89
N LYS A 26 -4.54 -5.21 18.09
CA LYS A 26 -5.21 -4.55 16.96
C LYS A 26 -4.29 -3.61 16.14
N ALA A 27 -3.27 -3.01 16.76
CA ALA A 27 -2.38 -2.08 16.06
C ALA A 27 -1.42 -2.78 15.08
N VAL A 28 -1.07 -4.05 15.32
CA VAL A 28 -0.14 -4.83 14.48
C VAL A 28 -0.83 -5.40 13.24
N GLN A 29 -2.16 -5.58 13.29
CA GLN A 29 -2.94 -6.25 12.24
C GLN A 29 -3.06 -5.41 10.94
N TYR A 30 -2.81 -4.10 10.99
CA TYR A 30 -2.80 -3.25 9.79
C TYR A 30 -1.49 -3.33 9.00
N MET A 31 -0.38 -3.73 9.62
CA MET A 31 0.94 -3.80 8.97
C MET A 31 1.28 -5.20 8.43
N LYS A 32 0.61 -6.25 8.89
CA LYS A 32 0.74 -7.61 8.35
C LYS A 32 -0.53 -7.99 7.60
N LYS A 33 -0.64 -7.47 6.38
CA LYS A 33 -1.53 -8.07 5.40
C LYS A 33 -0.67 -8.92 4.48
N ASP A 34 -0.73 -10.23 4.64
CA ASP A 34 -0.21 -11.15 3.64
C ASP A 34 -1.01 -10.92 2.36
N VAL A 35 -0.36 -10.30 1.38
CA VAL A 35 -0.95 -10.07 0.07
C VAL A 35 -0.68 -11.30 -0.76
N GLU A 36 -1.65 -12.21 -0.82
CA GLU A 36 -1.61 -13.32 -1.76
C GLU A 36 -1.81 -12.79 -3.19
N LEU A 37 -0.70 -12.58 -3.89
CA LEU A 37 -0.66 -12.09 -5.28
C LEU A 37 -1.33 -13.06 -6.27
N GLY A 38 -1.69 -14.27 -5.83
CA GLY A 38 -2.38 -15.28 -6.62
C GLY A 38 -3.90 -15.06 -6.77
N GLU A 39 -4.53 -14.30 -5.86
CA GLU A 39 -5.98 -14.05 -5.87
C GLU A 39 -6.36 -12.65 -6.37
N THR A 40 -5.40 -11.84 -6.84
CA THR A 40 -5.72 -10.52 -7.38
C THR A 40 -6.30 -10.65 -8.79
N PRO A 41 -7.60 -10.33 -9.01
CA PRO A 41 -8.28 -10.53 -10.29
C PRO A 41 -7.84 -9.56 -11.39
N LEU A 42 -6.96 -8.60 -11.09
CA LEU A 42 -6.63 -7.52 -12.02
C LEU A 42 -5.57 -7.90 -13.05
N LEU A 43 -4.77 -8.95 -12.84
CA LEU A 43 -3.61 -9.25 -13.68
C LEU A 43 -3.17 -10.70 -13.49
N PHE A 44 -3.07 -11.47 -14.58
CA PHE A 44 -2.49 -12.81 -14.55
C PHE A 44 -1.02 -12.73 -14.08
N PHE A 45 -0.77 -13.09 -12.83
CA PHE A 45 0.58 -13.28 -12.31
C PHE A 45 0.97 -14.76 -12.48
N PRO A 46 1.72 -15.13 -13.54
CA PRO A 46 2.27 -16.47 -13.62
C PRO A 46 3.22 -16.70 -12.45
N LYS A 47 3.01 -17.82 -11.72
CA LYS A 47 3.79 -18.19 -10.53
C LYS A 47 5.29 -18.09 -10.82
N GLY A 48 6.01 -17.32 -10.00
CA GLY A 48 7.47 -17.16 -10.10
C GLY A 48 7.96 -16.05 -11.05
N LYS A 49 7.05 -15.26 -11.66
CA LYS A 49 7.42 -14.06 -12.45
C LYS A 49 6.77 -12.78 -11.91
N GLU A 50 6.27 -12.79 -10.68
CA GLU A 50 5.54 -11.66 -10.09
C GLU A 50 6.36 -10.37 -10.13
N MET A 51 7.64 -10.44 -9.77
CA MET A 51 8.55 -9.28 -9.75
C MET A 51 8.75 -8.65 -11.14
N LEU A 52 8.87 -9.47 -12.19
CA LEU A 52 9.06 -8.98 -13.56
C LEU A 52 7.81 -8.23 -14.04
N PHE A 53 6.64 -8.81 -13.82
CA PHE A 53 5.37 -8.18 -14.18
C PHE A 53 5.16 -6.89 -13.40
N LEU A 54 5.40 -6.88 -12.08
CA LEU A 54 5.31 -5.67 -11.26
C LEU A 54 6.22 -4.55 -11.78
N PHE A 55 7.45 -4.87 -12.17
CA PHE A 55 8.37 -3.89 -12.75
C PHE A 55 7.83 -3.31 -14.06
N ILE A 56 7.33 -4.16 -14.96
CA ILE A 56 6.74 -3.73 -16.22
C ILE A 56 5.51 -2.85 -15.96
N TYR A 57 4.65 -3.19 -15.01
CA TYR A 57 3.50 -2.35 -14.65
C TYR A 57 3.91 -1.01 -14.08
N PHE A 58 4.94 -0.99 -13.24
CA PHE A 58 5.47 0.26 -12.69
C PHE A 58 5.96 1.19 -13.79
N LEU A 59 6.51 0.65 -14.87
CA LEU A 59 7.01 1.44 -15.99
C LEU A 59 5.91 1.84 -16.99
N THR A 60 5.00 0.92 -17.30
CA THR A 60 4.01 1.08 -18.39
C THR A 60 2.77 1.87 -17.97
N LEU A 61 2.28 1.69 -16.76
CA LEU A 61 1.08 2.35 -16.25
C LEU A 61 1.19 3.89 -16.25
N PRO A 62 2.23 4.51 -15.66
CA PRO A 62 2.42 5.96 -15.73
C PRO A 62 2.60 6.44 -17.17
N TYR A 63 3.29 5.68 -18.02
CA TYR A 63 3.45 6.06 -19.42
C TYR A 63 2.11 6.17 -20.15
N ILE A 64 1.22 5.19 -19.98
CA ILE A 64 -0.13 5.20 -20.58
C ILE A 64 -0.94 6.39 -20.06
N VAL A 65 -0.90 6.64 -18.75
CA VAL A 65 -1.63 7.77 -18.14
C VAL A 65 -1.10 9.11 -18.66
N GLY A 66 0.22 9.27 -18.74
CA GLY A 66 0.86 10.47 -19.27
C GLY A 66 0.53 10.70 -20.74
N LEU A 67 0.49 9.65 -21.55
CA LEU A 67 0.11 9.73 -22.97
C LEU A 67 -1.36 10.13 -23.14
N LEU A 68 -2.26 9.52 -22.35
CA LEU A 68 -3.67 9.88 -22.35
C LEU A 68 -3.84 11.34 -21.93
N PHE A 69 -3.11 11.81 -20.92
CA PHE A 69 -3.16 13.21 -20.51
C PHE A 69 -2.66 14.16 -21.59
N LEU A 70 -1.54 13.83 -22.24
CA LEU A 70 -1.01 14.62 -23.36
C LEU A 70 -2.04 14.71 -24.50
N PHE A 71 -2.70 13.59 -24.80
CA PHE A 71 -3.72 13.52 -25.84
C PHE A 71 -4.99 14.30 -25.49
N PHE A 72 -5.60 14.04 -24.34
CA PHE A 72 -6.87 14.67 -23.97
C PHE A 72 -6.71 16.13 -23.54
N TYR A 73 -5.70 16.44 -22.74
CA TYR A 73 -5.57 17.75 -22.10
C TYR A 73 -4.72 18.73 -22.92
N ILE A 74 -3.55 18.29 -23.42
CA ILE A 74 -2.65 19.20 -24.14
C ILE A 74 -3.05 19.31 -25.61
N SER A 75 -3.33 18.19 -26.28
CA SER A 75 -3.63 18.19 -27.72
C SER A 75 -5.09 18.50 -28.07
N ASN A 76 -5.98 18.65 -27.08
CA ASN A 76 -7.42 18.84 -27.28
C ASN A 76 -8.03 17.81 -28.27
N MET A 77 -7.58 16.55 -28.20
CA MET A 77 -8.02 15.45 -29.08
C MET A 77 -7.69 15.64 -30.59
N GLN A 78 -6.86 16.61 -30.93
CA GLN A 78 -6.41 16.83 -32.31
C GLN A 78 -5.13 16.04 -32.56
N VAL A 79 -5.23 15.04 -33.45
CA VAL A 79 -4.11 14.14 -33.77
C VAL A 79 -2.91 14.90 -34.35
N SER A 80 -3.15 15.97 -35.12
CA SER A 80 -2.08 16.83 -35.68
C SER A 80 -1.25 17.51 -34.60
N ILE A 81 -1.92 18.06 -33.58
CA ILE A 81 -1.27 18.71 -32.43
C ILE A 81 -0.55 17.68 -31.57
N PHE A 82 -1.18 16.52 -31.35
CA PHE A 82 -0.58 15.43 -30.58
C PHE A 82 0.73 14.93 -31.20
N GLN A 83 0.77 14.75 -32.53
CA GLN A 83 1.99 14.35 -33.22
C GLN A 83 3.08 15.42 -33.13
N ALA A 84 2.73 16.70 -33.31
CA ALA A 84 3.68 17.79 -33.18
C ALA A 84 4.30 17.84 -31.77
N VAL A 85 3.47 17.79 -30.73
CA VAL A 85 3.92 17.76 -29.34
C VAL A 85 4.74 16.50 -29.07
N GLY A 86 4.31 15.34 -29.57
CA GLY A 86 4.99 14.06 -29.39
C GLY A 86 6.38 14.00 -30.02
N MET A 87 6.65 14.75 -31.09
CA MET A 87 7.98 14.85 -31.70
C MET A 87 8.95 15.68 -30.84
N ASP A 88 8.44 16.70 -30.14
CA ASP A 88 9.26 17.61 -29.33
C ASP A 88 9.41 17.14 -27.87
N THR A 89 8.44 16.37 -27.36
CA THR A 89 8.48 15.88 -25.97
C THR A 89 9.30 14.60 -25.83
N SER A 90 10.24 14.59 -24.88
CA SER A 90 10.94 13.36 -24.51
C SER A 90 10.00 12.35 -23.87
N ILE A 91 10.20 11.06 -24.18
CA ILE A 91 9.51 9.91 -23.56
C ILE A 91 9.58 9.98 -22.03
N PHE A 92 10.71 10.44 -21.49
CA PHE A 92 10.91 10.58 -20.05
C PHE A 92 10.00 11.64 -19.42
N PHE A 93 9.73 12.75 -20.13
CA PHE A 93 8.80 13.78 -19.67
C PHE A 93 7.36 13.25 -19.62
N VAL A 94 6.93 12.54 -20.66
CA VAL A 94 5.59 11.93 -20.70
C VAL A 94 5.41 10.93 -19.55
N TRP A 95 6.45 10.14 -19.28
CA TRP A 95 6.47 9.18 -18.18
C TRP A 95 6.37 9.87 -16.81
N MET A 96 7.14 10.94 -16.57
CA MET A 96 7.08 11.72 -15.32
C MET A 96 5.71 12.37 -15.10
N ILE A 97 5.13 12.99 -16.12
CA ILE A 97 3.77 13.57 -16.05
C ILE A 97 2.74 12.51 -15.66
N GLY A 98 2.90 11.29 -16.19
CA GLY A 98 2.10 10.15 -15.82
C GLY A 98 2.07 9.85 -14.31
N TYR A 99 3.23 9.88 -13.64
CA TYR A 99 3.29 9.69 -12.19
C TYR A 99 2.64 10.82 -11.41
N GLU A 100 2.79 12.06 -11.84
CA GLU A 100 2.17 13.20 -11.16
C GLU A 100 0.65 13.04 -11.10
N ILE A 101 0.04 12.62 -12.21
CA ILE A 101 -1.40 12.41 -12.27
C ILE A 101 -1.83 11.27 -11.34
N ILE A 102 -1.10 10.15 -11.36
CA ILE A 102 -1.38 9.02 -10.46
C ILE A 102 -1.23 9.46 -9.00
N ALA A 103 -0.18 10.20 -8.67
CA ALA A 103 0.09 10.70 -7.33
C ALA A 103 -1.03 11.61 -6.84
N VAL A 104 -1.51 12.55 -7.67
CA VAL A 104 -2.65 13.42 -7.34
C VAL A 104 -3.90 12.59 -7.06
N ILE A 105 -4.21 11.59 -7.89
CA ILE A 105 -5.36 10.70 -7.66
C ILE A 105 -5.21 9.93 -6.34
N VAL A 106 -4.02 9.40 -6.05
CA VAL A 106 -3.74 8.67 -4.80
C VAL A 106 -3.91 9.60 -3.59
N ILE A 107 -3.33 10.80 -3.63
CA ILE A 107 -3.44 11.79 -2.56
C ILE A 107 -4.90 12.18 -2.33
N LEU A 108 -5.67 12.44 -3.41
CA LEU A 108 -7.09 12.74 -3.30
C LEU A 108 -7.88 11.59 -2.65
N ASN A 109 -7.55 10.34 -2.96
CA ASN A 109 -8.18 9.18 -2.32
C ASN A 109 -7.81 9.08 -0.83
N ILE A 110 -6.55 9.35 -0.47
CA ILE A 110 -6.11 9.38 0.94
C ILE A 110 -6.86 10.47 1.70
N ILE A 111 -6.94 11.68 1.15
CA ILE A 111 -7.65 12.81 1.76
C ILE A 111 -9.14 12.47 1.91
N LYS A 112 -9.78 11.94 0.86
CA LYS A 112 -11.19 11.51 0.91
C LYS A 112 -11.43 10.50 2.03
N ASN A 113 -10.55 9.51 2.17
CA ASN A 113 -10.65 8.51 3.23
C ASN A 113 -10.42 9.11 4.62
N ALA A 114 -9.47 10.04 4.76
CA ALA A 114 -9.22 10.75 6.01
C ALA A 114 -10.43 11.60 6.44
N ILE A 115 -11.05 12.34 5.51
CA ILE A 115 -12.27 13.12 5.78
C ILE A 115 -13.41 12.19 6.20
N LYS A 116 -13.60 11.07 5.50
CA LYS A 116 -14.65 10.09 5.84
C LYS A 116 -14.48 9.54 7.26
N LEU A 117 -13.25 9.24 7.66
CA LEU A 117 -12.94 8.79 9.01
C LEU A 117 -13.28 9.88 10.04
N ALA A 118 -12.84 11.12 9.81
CA ALA A 118 -13.09 12.25 10.70
C ALA A 118 -14.59 12.57 10.86
N ILE A 119 -15.39 12.41 9.81
CA ILE A 119 -16.86 12.57 9.88
C ILE A 119 -17.49 11.43 10.68
N SER A 120 -17.03 10.19 10.48
CA SER A 120 -17.56 9.01 11.18
C SER A 120 -17.37 9.08 12.70
N GLU A 121 -16.26 9.67 13.18
CA GLU A 121 -15.99 9.83 14.61
C GLU A 121 -16.86 10.88 15.29
N ARG A 122 -17.34 11.90 14.55
CA ARG A 122 -18.23 12.95 15.08
C ARG A 122 -19.70 12.54 15.15
N ALA A 123 -20.07 11.44 14.49
CA ALA A 123 -21.43 10.93 14.45
C ALA A 123 -21.72 9.86 15.53
N GLN A 124 -20.70 9.50 16.33
CA GLN A 124 -20.81 8.65 17.54
C GLN A 124 -20.78 9.52 18.79
#